data_AF-A0A314YE63-F1
#
_entry.id   AF-A0A314YE63-F1
#
_cell.length_a   1.000
_cell.length_b   1.000
_cell.length_c   1.000
_cell.angle_alpha   90.00
_cell.angle_beta   90.00
_cell.angle_gamma   90.00
#
_symmetry.space_group_name_H-M   'P 1'
#
loop_
_entity.id
_entity.type
_entity.pdbx_description
1 polymer ?
#
loop_
_entity_poly.entity_id
_entity_poly.type
_entity_poly.pdbx_seq_one_letter_code
_entity_poly.pdbx_strand_id
1 'polypeptide(L)'
;MTVANMVEARCCFKLLYAIVVVLLLHMSSPCIGCSERDRQALLALKQGLVGDDGDRLLSWGREAQNKDCCQWDGVYCNNQIGHVVKLDVGDQSLQGKISPKLVHLQHLEYLNLSFNNFGWSKIPDFIGSLSNLIYLDLSDANFGGQIPNQLGNLTHLQYLDLSSDEDSVIRPENSIHAKNLNWLWRSQEFSQGGSTLLAKINGKAIPPPDLN
;
A
#
# COMPACT_ATOMS: atom_id res chain seq x y z
N MET A 1 50.12 -47.14 -23.84
CA MET A 1 48.76 -46.67 -23.49
C MET A 1 48.61 -45.28 -24.07
N THR A 2 47.66 -45.15 -24.98
CA THR A 2 47.56 -44.14 -26.02
C THR A 2 46.94 -42.83 -25.51
N VAL A 3 47.22 -41.74 -26.25
CA VAL A 3 46.73 -40.36 -26.09
C VAL A 3 45.19 -40.24 -26.24
N ALA A 4 44.46 -41.36 -26.33
CA ALA A 4 43.02 -41.44 -26.49
C ALA A 4 42.22 -41.14 -25.19
N ASN A 5 42.84 -41.23 -24.00
CA ASN A 5 42.15 -41.06 -22.72
C ASN A 5 42.10 -39.61 -22.18
N MET A 6 42.54 -38.61 -22.96
CA MET A 6 42.52 -37.19 -22.55
C MET A 6 41.40 -36.35 -23.16
N VAL A 7 40.61 -36.91 -24.09
CA VAL A 7 39.49 -36.20 -24.74
C VAL A 7 38.16 -36.43 -24.00
N GLU A 8 37.95 -37.60 -23.40
CA GLU A 8 36.72 -37.93 -22.66
C GLU A 8 36.61 -37.21 -21.30
N ALA A 9 37.73 -36.94 -20.62
CA ALA A 9 37.75 -36.20 -19.35
C ALA A 9 37.42 -34.70 -19.52
N ARG A 10 37.71 -34.12 -20.70
CA ARG A 10 37.44 -32.70 -21.02
C ARG A 10 35.96 -32.46 -21.36
N CYS A 11 35.26 -33.46 -21.90
CA CYS A 11 33.81 -33.38 -22.10
C CYS A 11 33.06 -33.51 -20.76
N CYS A 12 33.46 -34.43 -19.87
CA CYS A 12 32.85 -34.54 -18.54
C CYS A 12 33.01 -33.27 -17.70
N PHE A 13 34.17 -32.60 -17.73
CA PHE A 13 34.39 -31.34 -17.01
C PHE A 13 33.56 -30.17 -17.56
N LYS A 14 33.41 -30.08 -18.89
CA LYS A 14 32.55 -29.06 -19.52
C LYS A 14 31.07 -29.32 -19.27
N LEU A 15 30.66 -30.59 -19.22
CA LEU A 15 29.28 -30.98 -18.92
C LEU A 15 28.96 -30.76 -17.44
N LEU A 16 29.88 -31.09 -16.52
CA LEU A 16 29.73 -30.78 -15.09
C LEU A 16 29.71 -29.27 -14.84
N TYR A 17 30.60 -28.52 -15.50
CA TYR A 17 30.62 -27.06 -15.42
C TYR A 17 29.33 -26.44 -15.99
N ALA A 18 28.84 -26.93 -17.14
CA ALA A 18 27.57 -26.50 -17.70
C ALA A 18 26.39 -26.86 -16.79
N ILE A 19 26.38 -28.04 -16.16
CA ILE A 19 25.35 -28.45 -15.20
C ILE A 19 25.43 -27.63 -13.91
N VAL A 20 26.63 -27.31 -13.41
CA VAL A 20 26.80 -26.41 -12.24
C VAL A 20 26.38 -24.98 -12.59
N VAL A 21 26.74 -24.45 -13.76
CA VAL A 21 26.29 -23.14 -14.23
C VAL A 21 24.77 -23.14 -14.42
N VAL A 22 24.19 -24.19 -15.00
CA VAL A 22 22.73 -24.34 -15.13
C VAL A 22 22.08 -24.43 -13.75
N LEU A 23 22.58 -25.26 -12.82
CA LEU A 23 22.07 -25.34 -11.44
C LEU A 23 22.24 -24.01 -10.67
N LEU A 24 23.33 -23.26 -10.87
CA LEU A 24 23.54 -21.92 -10.32
C LEU A 24 22.60 -20.88 -10.97
N LEU A 25 22.30 -21.02 -12.27
CA LEU A 25 21.30 -20.21 -12.99
C LEU A 25 19.86 -20.60 -12.62
N HIS A 26 19.63 -21.80 -12.09
CA HIS A 26 18.32 -22.26 -11.59
C HIS A 26 18.13 -21.96 -10.08
N MET A 27 19.18 -21.57 -9.36
CA MET A 27 19.15 -21.27 -7.91
C MET A 27 19.16 -19.78 -7.58
N SER A 28 18.96 -18.91 -8.57
CA SER A 28 18.57 -17.54 -8.32
C SER A 28 17.33 -17.25 -9.16
N SER A 29 16.15 -17.44 -8.58
CA SER A 29 15.13 -16.42 -8.83
C SER A 29 15.84 -15.08 -8.55
N PRO A 30 15.93 -14.15 -9.51
CA PRO A 30 16.44 -12.83 -9.18
C PRO A 30 15.65 -12.37 -7.97
N CYS A 31 16.32 -12.02 -6.87
CA CYS A 31 15.63 -11.35 -5.78
C CYS A 31 15.11 -10.05 -6.39
N ILE A 32 13.84 -10.01 -6.75
CA ILE A 32 13.20 -8.80 -7.27
C ILE A 32 13.01 -7.91 -6.05
N GLY A 33 14.02 -7.08 -5.79
CA GLY A 33 13.96 -6.08 -4.75
C GLY A 33 12.91 -5.01 -5.08
N CYS A 34 12.56 -4.22 -4.08
CA CYS A 34 11.60 -3.14 -4.21
C CYS A 34 11.87 -2.24 -5.42
N SER A 35 10.79 -1.90 -6.12
CA SER A 35 10.77 -0.88 -7.16
C SER A 35 11.31 0.43 -6.62
N GLU A 36 12.31 1.00 -7.31
CA GLU A 36 12.88 2.30 -6.94
C GLU A 36 11.81 3.39 -6.91
N ARG A 37 10.79 3.29 -7.78
CA ARG A 37 9.66 4.24 -7.79
C ARG A 37 8.87 4.16 -6.49
N ASP A 38 8.54 2.95 -6.03
CA ASP A 38 7.77 2.73 -4.82
C ASP A 38 8.59 3.15 -3.59
N ARG A 39 9.87 2.78 -3.56
CA ARG A 39 10.82 3.21 -2.52
C ARG A 39 10.88 4.74 -2.40
N GLN A 40 10.98 5.46 -3.52
CA GLN A 40 11.01 6.93 -3.51
C GLN A 40 9.67 7.53 -3.05
N ALA A 41 8.54 6.92 -3.41
CA ALA A 41 7.23 7.35 -2.93
C ALA A 41 7.12 7.20 -1.41
N LEU A 42 7.58 6.09 -0.85
CA LEU A 42 7.59 5.83 0.59
C LEU A 42 8.57 6.75 1.33
N LEU A 43 9.76 7.04 0.79
CA LEU A 43 10.67 8.03 1.39
C LEU A 43 10.07 9.43 1.38
N ALA A 44 9.38 9.81 0.30
CA ALA A 44 8.68 11.09 0.23
C ALA A 44 7.49 11.15 1.21
N LEU A 45 6.82 10.01 1.47
CA LEU A 45 5.82 9.90 2.52
C LEU A 45 6.47 10.11 3.90
N LYS A 46 7.55 9.38 4.22
CA LYS A 46 8.29 9.52 5.48
C LYS A 46 8.73 10.96 5.75
N GLN A 47 9.17 11.70 4.73
CA GLN A 47 9.56 13.11 4.88
C GLN A 47 8.40 14.04 5.27
N GLY A 48 7.16 13.68 4.92
CA GLY A 48 5.96 14.44 5.27
C GLY A 48 5.37 14.08 6.62
N LEU A 49 5.73 12.91 7.17
CA LEU A 49 5.26 12.42 8.45
C LEU A 49 6.16 12.89 9.61
N VAL A 50 5.55 13.16 10.76
CA VAL A 50 6.22 13.63 11.99
C VAL A 50 5.66 12.85 13.18
N GLY A 51 6.47 12.57 14.21
CA GLY A 51 6.01 11.84 15.39
C GLY A 51 5.87 10.35 15.08
N ASP A 52 6.98 9.63 15.14
CA ASP A 52 6.99 8.17 15.16
C ASP A 52 7.47 7.77 16.55
N ASP A 53 6.54 7.71 17.51
CA ASP A 53 6.84 7.19 18.85
C ASP A 53 6.98 5.66 18.85
N GLY A 54 6.67 5.02 17.71
CA GLY A 54 6.51 3.58 17.55
C GLY A 54 7.57 2.92 16.66
N ASP A 55 8.79 3.46 16.54
CA ASP A 55 9.97 2.86 15.88
C ASP A 55 9.79 2.34 14.42
N ARG A 56 8.58 2.33 13.85
CA ARG A 56 8.23 1.54 12.67
C ARG A 56 8.73 2.17 11.39
N LEU A 57 8.87 3.49 11.35
CA LEU A 57 9.54 4.18 10.25
C LEU A 57 11.06 4.14 10.39
N LEU A 58 11.66 3.61 11.46
CA LEU A 58 13.12 3.52 11.58
C LEU A 58 13.73 2.57 10.54
N SER A 59 13.05 1.48 10.19
CA SER A 59 13.50 0.57 9.13
C SER A 59 13.50 1.22 7.75
N TRP A 60 12.78 2.33 7.56
CA TRP A 60 12.70 3.03 6.29
C TRP A 60 13.94 3.91 6.05
N GLY A 61 14.83 3.49 5.17
CA GLY A 61 16.15 4.12 5.06
C GLY A 61 16.70 4.25 3.64
N ARG A 62 17.73 5.07 3.52
CA ARG A 62 18.57 5.17 2.29
C ARG A 62 19.87 4.39 2.41
N GLU A 63 20.13 3.84 3.60
CA GLU A 63 21.35 3.09 3.90
C GLU A 63 21.36 1.74 3.19
N ALA A 64 22.55 1.18 2.98
CA ALA A 64 22.74 -0.01 2.16
C ALA A 64 21.92 -1.22 2.66
N GLN A 65 21.76 -1.34 3.99
CA GLN A 65 20.98 -2.39 4.65
C GLN A 65 19.46 -2.16 4.58
N ASN A 66 19.01 -0.93 4.33
CA ASN A 66 17.58 -0.58 4.22
C ASN A 66 17.19 -0.24 2.77
N LYS A 67 17.99 -0.67 1.79
CA LYS A 67 17.78 -0.34 0.38
C LYS A 67 16.50 -0.96 -0.18
N ASP A 68 16.13 -2.14 0.28
CA ASP A 68 14.93 -2.83 -0.17
C ASP A 68 13.72 -2.44 0.68
N CYS A 69 12.80 -1.66 0.11
CA CYS A 69 11.60 -1.22 0.83
C CYS A 69 10.66 -2.37 1.21
N CYS A 70 10.77 -3.52 0.55
CA CYS A 70 9.95 -4.69 0.87
C CYS A 70 10.36 -5.35 2.20
N GLN A 71 11.44 -4.88 2.82
CA GLN A 71 11.89 -5.28 4.15
C GLN A 71 11.56 -4.21 5.22
N TRP A 72 10.89 -3.12 4.85
CA TRP A 72 10.52 -2.07 5.79
C TRP A 72 9.27 -2.46 6.57
N ASP A 73 9.23 -2.11 7.85
CA ASP A 73 8.09 -2.42 8.69
C ASP A 73 6.84 -1.71 8.17
N GLY A 74 5.74 -2.47 8.11
CA GLY A 74 4.48 -1.96 7.55
C GLY A 74 4.45 -1.92 6.01
N VAL A 75 5.51 -2.29 5.31
CA VAL A 75 5.54 -2.37 3.84
C VAL A 75 5.53 -3.82 3.39
N TYR A 76 4.60 -4.16 2.50
CA TYR A 76 4.48 -5.50 1.95
C TYR A 76 4.42 -5.43 0.44
N CYS A 77 5.22 -6.26 -0.21
CA CYS A 77 5.35 -6.28 -1.66
C CYS A 77 4.83 -7.57 -2.29
N ASN A 78 4.45 -7.49 -3.56
CA ASN A 78 4.36 -8.65 -4.42
C ASN A 78 5.78 -9.08 -4.84
N ASN A 79 6.23 -10.23 -4.33
CA ASN A 79 7.59 -10.75 -4.53
C ASN A 79 7.90 -11.17 -5.98
N GLN A 80 6.90 -11.24 -6.87
CA GLN A 80 7.09 -11.55 -8.29
C GLN A 80 7.36 -10.30 -9.14
N ILE A 81 6.94 -9.13 -8.68
CA ILE A 81 7.05 -7.86 -9.44
C ILE A 81 7.77 -6.75 -8.68
N GLY A 82 8.06 -6.93 -7.39
CA GLY A 82 8.81 -5.97 -6.56
C GLY A 82 8.02 -4.69 -6.23
N HIS A 83 6.69 -4.74 -6.31
CA HIS A 83 5.84 -3.57 -6.07
C HIS A 83 5.12 -3.66 -4.73
N VAL A 84 4.93 -2.51 -4.09
CA VAL A 84 4.21 -2.40 -2.82
C VAL A 84 2.72 -2.62 -3.06
N VAL A 85 2.16 -3.62 -2.38
CA VAL A 85 0.73 -3.98 -2.45
C VAL A 85 -0.02 -3.68 -1.16
N LYS A 86 0.69 -3.65 -0.02
CA LYS A 86 0.09 -3.27 1.27
C LYS A 86 1.02 -2.31 2.01
N LEU A 87 0.43 -1.22 2.50
CA LEU A 87 1.05 -0.25 3.39
C LEU A 87 0.21 -0.16 4.67
N ASP A 88 0.82 -0.49 5.80
CA ASP A 88 0.18 -0.58 7.10
C ASP A 88 1.01 0.15 8.14
N VAL A 89 0.64 1.41 8.34
CA VAL A 89 1.27 2.32 9.31
C VAL A 89 0.19 2.92 10.23
N GLY A 90 -0.85 2.15 10.52
CA GLY A 90 -1.85 2.49 11.52
C GLY A 90 -1.30 2.34 12.95
N ASP A 91 -1.83 3.15 13.87
CA ASP A 91 -1.45 3.16 15.29
C ASP A 91 0.05 3.40 15.50
N GLN A 92 0.58 4.44 14.87
CA GLN A 92 2.01 4.78 14.91
C GLN A 92 2.24 6.20 15.44
N SER A 93 1.23 6.82 16.05
CA SER A 93 1.25 8.22 16.52
C SER A 93 1.61 9.24 15.43
N LEU A 94 1.42 8.89 14.15
CA LEU A 94 1.89 9.70 13.03
C LEU A 94 1.11 11.00 12.91
N GLN A 95 1.84 12.07 12.66
CA GLN A 95 1.33 13.40 12.37
C GLN A 95 1.91 13.91 11.04
N GLY A 96 1.61 15.16 10.70
CA GLY A 96 2.15 15.81 9.51
C GLY A 96 1.23 15.66 8.30
N LYS A 97 1.80 15.44 7.12
CA LYS A 97 1.08 15.45 5.84
C LYS A 97 1.41 14.22 5.00
N ILE A 98 0.37 13.63 4.41
CA ILE A 98 0.54 12.57 3.42
C ILE A 98 1.09 13.18 2.13
N SER A 99 2.23 12.67 1.66
CA SER A 99 2.87 13.14 0.44
C SER A 99 2.08 12.72 -0.81
N PRO A 100 1.83 13.63 -1.78
CA PRO A 100 1.16 13.29 -3.04
C PRO A 100 1.96 12.31 -3.91
N LYS A 101 3.25 12.09 -3.60
CA LYS A 101 4.06 11.05 -4.26
C LYS A 101 3.56 9.64 -3.97
N LEU A 102 2.72 9.45 -2.96
CA LEU A 102 2.07 8.17 -2.67
C LEU A 102 1.25 7.64 -3.86
N VAL A 103 0.78 8.54 -4.75
CA VAL A 103 0.10 8.17 -6.00
C VAL A 103 0.95 7.24 -6.88
N HIS A 104 2.27 7.19 -6.71
CA HIS A 104 3.11 6.30 -7.50
C HIS A 104 3.02 4.82 -7.11
N LEU A 105 2.45 4.49 -5.95
CA LEU A 105 2.20 3.11 -5.51
C LEU A 105 1.00 2.52 -6.26
N GLN A 106 1.13 2.37 -7.58
CA GLN A 106 0.03 2.00 -8.47
C GLN A 106 -0.50 0.57 -8.25
N HIS A 107 0.26 -0.28 -7.56
CA HIS A 107 -0.15 -1.64 -7.19
C HIS A 107 -0.69 -1.74 -5.77
N LEU A 108 -0.87 -0.60 -5.07
CA LEU A 108 -1.34 -0.61 -3.69
C LEU A 108 -2.80 -1.07 -3.63
N GLU A 109 -3.03 -2.15 -2.89
CA GLU A 109 -4.32 -2.77 -2.65
C GLU A 109 -4.84 -2.50 -1.23
N TYR A 110 -3.93 -2.28 -0.28
CA TYR A 110 -4.27 -2.05 1.12
C TYR A 110 -3.53 -0.82 1.64
N LEU A 111 -4.29 0.14 2.16
CA LEU A 111 -3.76 1.32 2.85
C LEU A 111 -4.42 1.45 4.22
N ASN A 112 -3.62 1.31 5.27
CA ASN A 112 -4.03 1.59 6.63
C ASN A 112 -3.22 2.75 7.23
N LEU A 113 -3.93 3.83 7.57
CA LEU A 113 -3.43 5.00 8.29
C LEU A 113 -4.23 5.25 9.57
N SER A 114 -5.02 4.28 10.03
CA SER A 114 -5.91 4.42 11.19
C SER A 114 -5.17 4.77 12.47
N PHE A 115 -5.84 5.31 13.48
CA PHE A 115 -5.25 5.58 14.80
C PHE A 115 -3.96 6.44 14.74
N ASN A 116 -3.96 7.44 13.86
CA ASN A 116 -2.91 8.45 13.76
C ASN A 116 -3.49 9.84 14.03
N ASN A 117 -2.70 10.91 13.91
CA ASN A 117 -3.16 12.26 14.16
C ASN A 117 -2.78 13.23 13.03
N PHE A 118 -3.57 13.25 11.96
CA PHE A 118 -3.37 14.17 10.84
C PHE A 118 -3.95 15.58 11.07
N GLY A 119 -4.21 15.95 12.32
CA GLY A 119 -4.43 17.35 12.73
C GLY A 119 -5.60 18.06 12.04
N TRP A 120 -6.71 17.35 11.82
CA TRP A 120 -7.91 17.83 11.12
C TRP A 120 -7.66 18.26 9.66
N SER A 121 -6.58 17.77 9.07
CA SER A 121 -6.30 17.99 7.65
C SER A 121 -7.31 17.24 6.76
N LYS A 122 -7.48 17.72 5.53
CA LYS A 122 -8.36 17.06 4.56
C LYS A 122 -7.76 15.74 4.09
N ILE A 123 -8.62 14.75 3.86
CA ILE A 123 -8.25 13.56 3.10
C ILE A 123 -7.74 14.01 1.72
N PRO A 124 -6.51 13.66 1.31
CA PRO A 124 -6.01 14.04 0.00
C PRO A 124 -6.78 13.37 -1.14
N ASP A 125 -7.16 14.15 -2.15
CA ASP A 125 -7.95 13.68 -3.29
C ASP A 125 -7.20 12.66 -4.17
N PHE A 126 -5.86 12.75 -4.24
CA PHE A 126 -5.03 11.80 -4.99
C PHE A 126 -5.17 10.35 -4.52
N ILE A 127 -5.70 10.09 -3.32
CA ILE A 127 -5.99 8.72 -2.87
C ILE A 127 -6.95 8.04 -3.86
N GLY A 128 -7.88 8.80 -4.45
CA GLY A 128 -8.78 8.30 -5.51
C GLY A 128 -8.09 7.84 -6.80
N SER A 129 -6.80 8.12 -6.98
CA SER A 129 -6.01 7.67 -8.13
C SER A 129 -5.31 6.33 -7.91
N LEU A 130 -5.41 5.74 -6.72
CA LEU A 130 -4.86 4.42 -6.38
C LEU A 130 -5.88 3.34 -6.77
N SER A 131 -6.10 3.15 -8.07
CA SER A 131 -7.23 2.38 -8.62
C SER A 131 -7.28 0.90 -8.22
N ASN A 132 -6.19 0.33 -7.70
CA ASN A 132 -6.13 -1.05 -7.21
C ASN A 132 -6.49 -1.18 -5.72
N LEU A 133 -6.80 -0.09 -5.01
CA LEU A 133 -7.18 -0.17 -3.60
C LEU A 133 -8.46 -1.01 -3.41
N ILE A 134 -8.33 -1.99 -2.52
CA ILE A 134 -9.38 -2.88 -2.02
C ILE A 134 -9.75 -2.49 -0.59
N TYR A 135 -8.76 -2.08 0.21
CA TYR A 135 -8.92 -1.72 1.62
C TYR A 135 -8.36 -0.33 1.89
N LEU A 136 -9.20 0.56 2.39
CA LEU A 136 -8.81 1.90 2.85
C LEU A 136 -9.33 2.15 4.26
N ASP A 137 -8.41 2.31 5.20
CA ASP A 137 -8.74 2.61 6.59
C ASP A 137 -8.04 3.89 7.03
N LEU A 138 -8.86 4.91 7.28
CA LEU A 138 -8.48 6.22 7.79
C LEU A 138 -9.22 6.51 9.12
N SER A 139 -9.73 5.45 9.77
CA SER A 139 -10.47 5.59 11.02
C SER A 139 -9.59 6.15 12.13
N ASP A 140 -10.16 7.00 12.97
CA ASP A 140 -9.47 7.53 14.15
C ASP A 140 -8.12 8.20 13.83
N ALA A 141 -8.02 8.77 12.63
CA ALA A 141 -6.80 9.40 12.14
C ALA A 141 -6.84 10.95 12.21
N ASN A 142 -7.87 11.51 12.85
CA ASN A 142 -8.15 12.96 12.92
C ASN A 142 -8.15 13.66 11.55
N PHE A 143 -8.72 13.03 10.52
CA PHE A 143 -9.02 13.74 9.27
C PHE A 143 -10.25 14.63 9.43
N GLY A 144 -10.21 15.76 8.72
CA GLY A 144 -11.27 16.76 8.73
C GLY A 144 -11.73 17.19 7.35
N GLY A 145 -12.73 18.08 7.32
CA GLY A 145 -13.24 18.69 6.12
C GLY A 145 -14.07 17.77 5.22
N GLN A 146 -14.22 18.18 3.96
CA GLN A 146 -15.08 17.47 3.02
C GLN A 146 -14.40 16.18 2.52
N ILE A 147 -15.14 15.07 2.53
CA ILE A 147 -14.71 13.81 1.89
C ILE A 147 -14.57 14.03 0.38
N PRO A 148 -13.40 13.76 -0.22
CA PRO A 148 -13.17 13.93 -1.65
C PRO A 148 -14.01 12.93 -2.46
N ASN A 149 -14.75 13.42 -3.45
CA ASN A 149 -15.55 12.57 -4.34
C ASN A 149 -14.68 11.67 -5.25
N GLN A 150 -13.39 11.98 -5.37
CA GLN A 150 -12.39 11.17 -6.06
C GLN A 150 -12.26 9.77 -5.46
N LEU A 151 -12.64 9.54 -4.20
CA LEU A 151 -12.71 8.20 -3.64
C LEU A 151 -13.70 7.29 -4.40
N GLY A 152 -14.67 7.86 -5.13
CA GLY A 152 -15.55 7.11 -6.02
C GLY A 152 -14.85 6.48 -7.24
N ASN A 153 -13.62 6.89 -7.54
CA ASN A 153 -12.80 6.28 -8.60
C ASN A 153 -12.17 4.94 -8.16
N LEU A 154 -12.23 4.59 -6.88
CA LEU A 154 -11.68 3.34 -6.34
C LEU A 154 -12.63 2.17 -6.64
N THR A 155 -12.66 1.73 -7.89
CA THR A 155 -13.65 0.75 -8.38
C THR A 155 -13.46 -0.66 -7.81
N HIS A 156 -12.30 -0.96 -7.21
CA HIS A 156 -12.01 -2.24 -6.55
C HIS A 156 -12.23 -2.20 -5.03
N LEU A 157 -12.61 -1.06 -4.48
CA LEU A 157 -12.70 -0.87 -3.03
C LEU A 157 -13.81 -1.74 -2.44
N GLN A 158 -13.46 -2.54 -1.43
CA GLN A 158 -14.36 -3.43 -0.70
C GLN A 158 -14.50 -3.01 0.76
N TYR A 159 -13.55 -2.26 1.30
CA TYR A 159 -13.58 -1.73 2.65
C TYR A 159 -13.16 -0.26 2.67
N LEU A 160 -14.00 0.56 3.30
CA LEU A 160 -13.75 1.97 3.55
C LEU A 160 -14.15 2.30 5.00
N ASP A 161 -13.18 2.69 5.83
CA ASP A 161 -13.46 3.25 7.14
C ASP A 161 -12.93 4.67 7.27
N LEU A 162 -13.87 5.60 7.49
CA LEU A 162 -13.64 7.02 7.78
C LEU A 162 -14.29 7.40 9.13
N SER A 163 -14.47 6.44 10.04
CA SER A 163 -15.05 6.70 11.36
C SER A 163 -14.09 7.46 12.25
N SER A 164 -14.67 8.14 13.23
CA SER A 164 -13.94 8.67 14.37
C SER A 164 -14.76 8.32 15.60
N ASP A 165 -14.09 7.80 16.62
CA ASP A 165 -14.58 7.49 17.96
C ASP A 165 -14.82 8.75 18.80
N GLU A 166 -14.79 9.94 18.18
CA GLU A 166 -15.22 11.18 18.81
C GLU A 166 -16.74 11.14 19.09
N ASP A 167 -17.08 10.47 20.20
CA ASP A 167 -18.26 10.67 21.05
C ASP A 167 -18.22 12.06 21.74
N SER A 168 -17.36 12.97 21.27
CA SER A 168 -17.18 14.28 21.83
C SER A 168 -18.44 15.11 21.60
N VAL A 169 -18.99 15.66 22.69
CA VAL A 169 -20.12 16.60 22.70
C VAL A 169 -19.82 17.85 21.84
N ILE A 170 -18.55 18.07 21.46
CA ILE A 170 -18.06 19.17 20.64
C ILE A 170 -17.37 18.59 19.41
N ARG A 171 -18.13 18.33 18.35
CA ARG A 171 -17.56 18.09 17.02
C ARG A 171 -16.84 19.37 16.57
N PRO A 172 -15.53 19.37 16.34
CA PRO A 172 -14.85 20.54 15.82
C PRO A 172 -15.45 20.94 14.46
N GLU A 173 -15.48 22.24 14.15
CA GLU A 173 -16.08 22.77 12.91
C GLU A 173 -15.54 22.07 11.64
N ASN A 174 -14.31 21.58 11.70
CA ASN A 174 -13.65 20.88 10.61
C ASN A 174 -13.81 19.36 10.64
N SER A 175 -14.83 18.82 11.32
CA SER A 175 -15.11 17.38 11.29
C SER A 175 -15.35 16.87 9.86
N ILE A 176 -15.04 15.59 9.65
CA ILE A 176 -15.26 14.93 8.36
C ILE A 176 -16.75 14.96 7.97
N HIS A 177 -17.04 15.41 6.74
CA HIS A 177 -18.40 15.52 6.23
C HIS A 177 -18.47 15.24 4.73
N ALA A 178 -19.62 14.75 4.25
CA ALA A 178 -19.90 14.61 2.83
C ALA A 178 -21.07 15.53 2.43
N LYS A 179 -20.95 16.20 1.28
CA LYS A 179 -22.08 16.92 0.67
C LYS A 179 -23.14 15.95 0.13
N ASN A 180 -22.66 14.84 -0.42
CA ASN A 180 -23.45 13.72 -0.94
C ASN A 180 -22.52 12.49 -0.96
N LEU A 181 -23.06 11.30 -0.75
CA LEU A 181 -22.38 10.02 -0.78
C LEU A 181 -22.68 9.17 -2.02
N ASN A 182 -23.44 9.68 -3.01
CA ASN A 182 -23.76 8.95 -4.25
C ASN A 182 -22.51 8.47 -5.00
N TRP A 183 -21.35 9.11 -4.83
CA TRP A 183 -20.10 8.68 -5.44
C TRP A 183 -19.57 7.35 -4.90
N LEU A 184 -19.96 6.92 -3.68
CA LEU A 184 -19.53 5.64 -3.10
C LEU A 184 -19.99 4.45 -3.95
N TRP A 185 -21.16 4.57 -4.57
CA TRP A 185 -21.83 3.44 -5.22
C TRP A 185 -21.74 3.48 -6.75
N ARG A 186 -21.46 4.65 -7.35
CA ARG A 186 -21.41 4.85 -8.81
C ARG A 186 -20.51 3.88 -9.57
N SER A 187 -19.41 3.44 -8.96
CA SER A 187 -18.45 2.53 -9.58
C SER A 187 -18.64 1.07 -9.17
N GLN A 188 -19.51 0.79 -8.21
CA GLN A 188 -19.73 -0.54 -7.63
C GLN A 188 -20.84 -1.33 -8.36
N GLU A 189 -21.61 -0.68 -9.24
CA GLU A 189 -22.80 -1.27 -9.90
C GLU A 189 -22.49 -2.32 -10.99
N PHE A 190 -21.22 -2.55 -11.36
CA PHE A 190 -20.86 -3.48 -12.45
C PHE A 190 -20.34 -4.86 -12.00
N SER A 191 -20.17 -5.13 -10.70
CA SER A 191 -19.72 -6.45 -10.24
C SER A 191 -20.91 -7.39 -10.08
N GLN A 192 -21.23 -8.18 -11.11
CA GLN A 192 -22.18 -9.31 -11.04
C GLN A 192 -21.68 -10.49 -10.14
N GLY A 193 -20.91 -10.18 -9.09
CA GLY A 193 -20.18 -11.14 -8.28
C GLY A 193 -19.77 -10.58 -6.93
N GLY A 194 -20.75 -10.22 -6.09
CA GLY A 194 -20.73 -10.56 -4.66
C GLY A 194 -19.83 -9.80 -3.68
N SER A 195 -18.99 -8.83 -4.09
CA SER A 195 -18.27 -8.01 -3.11
C SER A 195 -19.01 -6.70 -2.85
N THR A 196 -19.83 -6.65 -1.81
CA THR A 196 -20.45 -5.41 -1.35
C THR A 196 -19.41 -4.55 -0.64
N LEU A 197 -19.21 -3.31 -1.11
CA LEU A 197 -18.40 -2.32 -0.40
C LEU A 197 -18.96 -2.14 1.03
N LEU A 198 -18.11 -2.40 2.02
CA LEU A 198 -18.36 -2.11 3.42
C LEU A 198 -17.81 -0.71 3.72
N ALA A 199 -18.71 0.27 3.83
CA ALA A 199 -18.35 1.65 4.12
C ALA A 199 -18.84 2.06 5.52
N LYS A 200 -17.94 2.58 6.36
CA LYS A 200 -18.25 3.19 7.65
C LYS A 200 -17.80 4.65 7.65
N ILE A 201 -18.72 5.57 7.92
CA ILE A 201 -18.45 7.01 7.97
C ILE A 201 -19.09 7.56 9.23
N ASN A 202 -18.34 8.34 10.02
CA ASN A 202 -18.84 8.91 11.28
C ASN A 202 -19.48 7.85 12.20
N GLY A 203 -18.85 6.67 12.32
CA GLY A 203 -19.33 5.58 13.17
C GLY A 203 -20.50 4.77 12.61
N LYS A 204 -21.04 5.12 11.44
CA LYS A 204 -22.23 4.50 10.85
C LYS A 204 -21.91 3.73 9.58
N ALA A 205 -22.43 2.52 9.48
CA ALA A 205 -22.46 1.78 8.23
C ALA A 205 -23.29 2.55 7.19
N ILE A 206 -22.77 2.70 5.99
CA ILE A 206 -23.46 3.34 4.87
C ILE A 206 -24.00 2.21 3.98
N PRO A 207 -25.33 2.00 3.92
CA PRO A 207 -25.90 1.00 3.03
C PRO A 207 -25.85 1.47 1.56
N PRO A 208 -25.92 0.53 0.61
CA PRO A 208 -26.20 0.86 -0.79
C PRO A 208 -27.48 1.69 -0.90
N PRO A 209 -27.61 2.56 -1.92
CA PRO A 209 -28.85 3.28 -2.13
C PRO A 209 -29.95 2.28 -2.50
N ASP A 210 -31.14 2.44 -1.95
CA ASP A 210 -32.30 1.62 -2.32
C ASP A 210 -32.55 1.76 -3.83
N LEU A 211 -32.55 0.62 -4.53
CA LEU A 211 -32.89 0.53 -5.95
C LEU A 211 -34.41 0.79 -6.10
N ASN A 212 -34.80 2.05 -6.25
CA ASN A 212 -36.14 2.43 -6.71
C ASN A 212 -36.18 2.58 -8.23
#